data_AF-A0A3E0PH79-F1
#
_entry.id   AF-A0A3E0PH79-F1
#
_cell.length_a   1.000
_cell.length_b   1.000
_cell.length_c   1.000
_cell.angle_alpha   90.00
_cell.angle_beta   90.00
_cell.angle_gamma   90.00
#
_symmetry.space_group_name_H-M   'P 1'
#
loop_
_entity.id
_entity.type
_entity.pdbx_description
1 polymer ?
#
loop_
_entity_poly.entity_id
_entity_poly.type
_entity_poly.pdbx_seq_one_letter_code
_entity_poly.pdbx_strand_id
1 'polypeptide(L)'
;MIVRFIVSSLAGGIVLFLLGFLIYGLFLEAWMRTQIADLPGMMKEEPDMIALAVFNLVLAGMIAFVAENWAKARNFVDGLKVGGVLIFFYSMSVNLSFTAFMNVITSISAPIVDVFAMTFMGTIAGGVIGIVLGKMRGSES
;
A
#
# COMPACT_ATOMS: atom_id res chain seq x y z
N MET A 1 -3.76 20.73 10.49
CA MET A 1 -2.88 19.56 10.77
C MET A 1 -3.69 18.27 10.83
N ILE A 2 -4.53 18.03 11.85
CA ILE A 2 -5.34 16.80 11.96
C ILE A 2 -6.27 16.56 10.75
N VAL A 3 -6.95 17.61 10.26
CA VAL A 3 -7.89 17.49 9.14
C VAL A 3 -7.18 17.09 7.84
N ARG A 4 -6.00 17.67 7.59
CA ARG A 4 -5.18 17.35 6.40
C ARG A 4 -4.70 15.92 6.43
N PHE A 5 -4.23 15.46 7.58
CA PHE A 5 -3.87 14.06 7.80
C PHE A 5 -5.05 13.12 7.50
N ILE A 6 -6.23 13.36 8.08
CA ILE A 6 -7.40 12.49 7.88
C ILE A 6 -7.83 12.47 6.40
N VAL A 7 -7.97 13.63 5.76
CA VAL A 7 -8.45 13.72 4.38
C VAL A 7 -7.45 13.11 3.39
N SER A 8 -6.15 13.35 3.58
CA SER A 8 -5.11 12.73 2.74
C SER A 8 -5.03 11.22 2.94
N SER A 9 -5.17 10.74 4.18
CA SER A 9 -5.22 9.30 4.50
C SER A 9 -6.41 8.61 3.84
N LEU A 10 -7.60 9.23 3.88
CA LEU A 10 -8.79 8.70 3.21
C LEU A 10 -8.60 8.64 1.69
N ALA A 11 -8.09 9.71 1.08
CA ALA A 11 -7.83 9.74 -0.36
C ALA A 11 -6.81 8.67 -0.78
N GLY A 12 -5.70 8.53 -0.03
CA GLY A 12 -4.71 7.49 -0.27
C GLY A 12 -5.27 6.08 -0.06
N GLY A 13 -6.11 5.88 0.95
CA GLY A 13 -6.71 4.58 1.26
C GLY A 13 -7.66 4.10 0.16
N ILE A 14 -8.46 5.01 -0.40
CA ILE A 14 -9.31 4.71 -1.56
C ILE A 14 -8.45 4.29 -2.76
N VAL A 15 -7.35 5.02 -3.02
CA VAL A 15 -6.44 4.68 -4.12
C VAL A 15 -5.79 3.31 -3.90
N LEU A 16 -5.29 3.02 -2.70
CA LEU A 16 -4.72 1.71 -2.38
C LEU A 16 -5.74 0.59 -2.54
N PHE A 17 -6.98 0.80 -2.10
CA PHE A 17 -8.05 -0.19 -2.24
C PHE A 17 -8.35 -0.50 -3.72
N LEU A 18 -8.53 0.54 -4.55
CA LEU A 18 -8.81 0.39 -5.98
C LEU A 18 -7.63 -0.25 -6.74
N LEU A 19 -6.41 0.18 -6.43
CA LEU A 19 -5.21 -0.42 -7.03
C LEU A 19 -4.99 -1.84 -6.55
N GLY A 20 -5.31 -2.16 -5.30
CA GLY A 20 -5.24 -3.52 -4.77
C GLY A 20 -6.20 -4.45 -5.49
N PHE A 21 -7.44 -4.02 -5.69
CA PHE A 21 -8.40 -4.75 -6.52
C PHE A 21 -7.87 -4.96 -7.95
N LEU A 22 -7.37 -3.91 -8.59
CA LEU A 22 -6.88 -3.99 -9.97
C LEU A 22 -5.65 -4.90 -10.10
N ILE A 23 -4.66 -4.73 -9.23
CA ILE A 23 -3.37 -5.43 -9.33
C ILE A 23 -3.48 -6.85 -8.79
N TYR A 24 -3.98 -7.03 -7.57
CA TYR A 24 -4.06 -8.35 -6.97
C TYR A 24 -5.29 -9.13 -7.39
N GLY A 25 -6.45 -8.46 -7.53
CA GLY A 25 -7.70 -9.12 -7.91
C GLY A 25 -7.80 -9.44 -9.40
N LEU A 26 -7.37 -8.54 -10.29
CA LEU A 26 -7.52 -8.78 -11.74
C LEU A 26 -6.23 -9.28 -12.40
N PHE A 27 -5.07 -8.72 -12.08
CA PHE A 27 -3.84 -9.03 -12.82
C PHE A 27 -3.03 -10.19 -12.23
N LEU A 28 -2.88 -10.24 -10.91
CA LEU A 28 -1.97 -11.18 -10.25
C LEU A 28 -2.67 -12.39 -9.63
N GLU A 29 -4.00 -12.40 -9.46
CA GLU A 29 -4.71 -13.42 -8.70
C GLU A 29 -4.36 -14.85 -9.17
N ALA A 30 -4.61 -15.14 -10.44
CA ALA A 30 -4.42 -16.48 -11.00
C ALA A 30 -2.97 -16.94 -10.89
N TRP A 31 -2.01 -16.03 -11.11
CA TRP A 31 -0.60 -16.34 -11.00
C TRP A 31 -0.18 -16.56 -9.54
N MET A 32 -0.54 -15.66 -8.63
CA MET A 32 -0.16 -15.76 -7.21
C MET A 32 -0.71 -17.02 -6.53
N ARG A 33 -1.91 -17.48 -6.91
CA ARG A 33 -2.46 -18.77 -6.42
C ARG A 33 -1.55 -19.96 -6.73
N THR A 34 -0.76 -19.91 -7.82
CA THR A 34 0.21 -20.97 -8.16
C THR A 34 1.54 -20.85 -7.41
N GLN A 35 1.79 -19.72 -6.74
CA GLN A 35 3.04 -19.43 -6.05
C GLN A 35 2.98 -19.64 -4.53
N ILE A 36 1.82 -20.04 -4.01
CA ILE A 36 1.58 -20.25 -2.58
C ILE A 36 1.12 -21.70 -2.39
N ALA A 37 1.61 -22.36 -1.34
CA ALA A 37 1.18 -23.70 -0.96
C ALA A 37 -0.31 -23.71 -0.58
N ASP A 38 -1.08 -24.66 -1.12
CA ASP A 38 -2.48 -24.84 -0.77
C ASP A 38 -2.60 -25.58 0.57
N LEU A 39 -2.67 -24.81 1.65
CA LEU A 39 -2.83 -25.30 3.02
C LEU A 39 -4.27 -25.06 3.49
N PRO A 40 -5.01 -26.11 3.93
CA PRO A 40 -6.38 -25.97 4.39
C PRO A 40 -6.51 -24.91 5.50
N GLY A 41 -7.41 -23.96 5.31
CA GLY A 41 -7.69 -22.88 6.27
C GLY A 41 -6.70 -21.71 6.26
N MET A 42 -5.69 -21.71 5.38
CA MET A 42 -4.74 -20.59 5.29
C MET A 42 -5.36 -19.34 4.65
N MET A 43 -6.13 -19.50 3.57
CA MET A 43 -6.80 -18.40 2.87
C MET A 43 -8.30 -18.43 3.18
N LYS A 44 -8.90 -17.25 3.39
CA LYS A 44 -10.36 -17.11 3.40
C LYS A 44 -10.89 -17.30 1.98
N GLU A 45 -12.07 -17.90 1.83
CA GLU A 45 -12.76 -18.00 0.53
C GLU A 45 -13.05 -16.60 -0.05
N GLU A 46 -13.56 -15.72 0.81
CA GLU A 46 -13.75 -14.31 0.50
C GLU A 46 -12.98 -13.42 1.49
N PRO A 47 -12.32 -12.35 1.01
CA PRO A 47 -11.68 -11.38 1.89
C PRO A 47 -12.68 -10.75 2.85
N ASP A 48 -12.25 -10.52 4.09
CA ASP A 48 -12.99 -9.67 5.02
C ASP A 48 -12.87 -8.21 4.58
N MET A 49 -13.95 -7.69 3.98
CA MET A 49 -13.95 -6.36 3.37
C MET A 49 -13.72 -5.22 4.36
N ILE A 50 -14.12 -5.39 5.63
CA ILE A 50 -13.89 -4.37 6.67
C ILE A 50 -12.42 -4.36 7.04
N ALA A 51 -11.85 -5.53 7.32
CA ALA A 51 -10.43 -5.66 7.62
C ALA A 51 -9.56 -5.15 6.47
N LEU A 52 -9.95 -5.44 5.22
CA LEU A 52 -9.25 -4.97 4.02
C LEU A 52 -9.33 -3.44 3.87
N ALA A 53 -10.51 -2.84 4.09
CA ALA A 53 -10.65 -1.39 4.03
C ALA A 53 -9.82 -0.69 5.11
N VAL A 54 -9.84 -1.21 6.35
CA VAL A 54 -9.04 -0.68 7.46
C VAL A 54 -7.54 -0.84 7.19
N PHE A 55 -7.11 -1.98 6.66
CA PHE A 55 -5.72 -2.21 6.25
C PHE A 55 -5.22 -1.14 5.27
N ASN A 56 -5.99 -0.85 4.22
CA ASN A 56 -5.64 0.18 3.24
C ASN A 56 -5.62 1.58 3.86
N LEU A 57 -6.55 1.90 4.75
CA LEU A 57 -6.57 3.18 5.48
C LEU A 57 -5.36 3.34 6.40
N VAL A 58 -4.94 2.27 7.08
CA VAL A 58 -3.75 2.29 7.96
C VAL A 58 -2.48 2.50 7.14
N LEU A 59 -2.33 1.81 6.01
CA LEU A 59 -1.18 2.01 5.11
C LEU A 59 -1.15 3.43 4.54
N ALA A 60 -2.28 3.94 4.06
CA ALA A 60 -2.36 5.33 3.60
C ALA A 60 -2.11 6.33 4.73
N GLY A 61 -2.58 6.04 5.94
CA GLY A 61 -2.30 6.81 7.15
C GLY A 61 -0.80 6.88 7.46
N MET A 62 -0.08 5.76 7.36
CA MET A 62 1.37 5.73 7.52
C MET A 62 2.06 6.66 6.49
N ILE A 63 1.68 6.56 5.21
CA ILE A 63 2.25 7.40 4.15
C ILE A 63 1.92 8.88 4.41
N ALA A 64 0.65 9.20 4.71
CA ALA A 64 0.19 10.55 4.98
C ALA A 64 0.87 11.18 6.20
N PHE A 65 1.06 10.39 7.27
CA PHE A 65 1.75 10.84 8.47
C PHE A 65 3.18 11.28 8.16
N VAL A 66 3.94 10.45 7.45
CA VAL A 66 5.32 10.76 7.06
C VAL A 66 5.36 11.93 6.07
N ALA A 67 4.47 11.94 5.08
CA ALA A 67 4.37 12.98 4.08
C ALA A 67 4.07 14.37 4.70
N GLU A 68 3.13 14.46 5.65
CA GLU A 68 2.79 15.73 6.30
C GLU A 68 3.83 16.16 7.35
N ASN A 69 4.29 15.22 8.19
CA ASN A 69 5.05 15.56 9.38
C ASN A 69 6.56 15.60 9.15
N TRP A 70 7.11 14.72 8.31
CA TRP A 70 8.56 14.58 8.15
C TRP A 70 9.03 15.09 6.79
N ALA A 71 8.44 14.61 5.71
CA ALA A 71 8.85 14.98 4.35
C ALA A 71 8.31 16.34 3.89
N LYS A 72 7.28 16.86 4.59
CA LYS A 72 6.60 18.13 4.27
C LYS A 72 6.10 18.21 2.82
N ALA A 73 5.71 17.08 2.23
CA ALA A 73 5.28 16.97 0.84
C ALA A 73 4.24 18.03 0.45
N ARG A 74 4.39 18.62 -0.75
CA ARG A 74 3.54 19.72 -1.25
C ARG A 74 2.91 19.44 -2.61
N ASN A 75 3.34 18.39 -3.29
CA ASN A 75 2.89 18.08 -4.64
C ASN A 75 2.91 16.56 -4.88
N PHE A 76 2.46 16.17 -6.07
CA PHE A 76 2.41 14.77 -6.49
C PHE A 76 3.77 14.09 -6.42
N VAL A 77 4.83 14.73 -6.94
CA VAL A 77 6.18 14.15 -7.02
C VAL A 77 6.79 13.92 -5.64
N ASP A 78 6.61 14.84 -4.70
CA ASP A 78 7.02 14.65 -3.31
C ASP A 78 6.32 13.43 -2.71
N GLY A 79 5.02 13.33 -2.96
CA GLY A 79 4.19 12.22 -2.53
C GLY A 79 4.62 10.86 -3.10
N LEU A 80 4.94 10.80 -4.40
CA LEU A 80 5.44 9.59 -5.06
C LEU A 80 6.67 9.03 -4.35
N LYS A 81 7.63 9.92 -4.02
CA LYS A 81 8.88 9.53 -3.35
C LYS A 81 8.62 8.97 -1.95
N VAL A 82 7.78 9.65 -1.16
CA VAL A 82 7.44 9.19 0.20
C VAL A 82 6.74 7.84 0.16
N GLY A 83 5.69 7.72 -0.64
CA GLY A 83 4.91 6.48 -0.75
C GLY A 83 5.73 5.31 -1.28
N GLY A 84 6.52 5.54 -2.34
CA GLY A 84 7.36 4.51 -2.93
C GLY A 84 8.43 3.99 -1.98
N VAL A 85 9.17 4.88 -1.31
CA VAL A 85 10.24 4.47 -0.37
C VAL A 85 9.66 3.72 0.82
N LEU A 86 8.59 4.24 1.44
CA LEU A 86 8.00 3.60 2.62
C LEU A 86 7.44 2.22 2.30
N ILE A 87 6.66 2.12 1.22
CA ILE A 87 6.02 0.86 0.88
C ILE A 87 7.03 -0.15 0.34
N PHE A 88 8.09 0.27 -0.36
CA PHE A 88 9.18 -0.62 -0.76
C PHE A 88 9.82 -1.33 0.45
N PHE A 89 10.23 -0.56 1.45
CA PHE A 89 10.86 -1.15 2.65
C PHE A 89 9.87 -1.98 3.47
N TYR A 90 8.62 -1.52 3.58
CA TYR A 90 7.56 -2.27 4.26
C TYR A 90 7.29 -3.61 3.57
N SER A 91 7.01 -3.63 2.26
CA SER A 91 6.67 -4.84 1.53
C SER A 91 7.86 -5.80 1.50
N MET A 92 9.08 -5.29 1.33
CA MET A 92 10.28 -6.13 1.37
C MET A 92 10.45 -6.77 2.75
N SER A 93 10.23 -6.04 3.84
CA SER A 93 10.31 -6.59 5.19
C SER A 93 9.28 -7.70 5.42
N VAL A 94 8.02 -7.50 5.01
CA VAL A 94 6.97 -8.52 5.13
C VAL A 94 7.33 -9.77 4.33
N ASN A 95 7.69 -9.60 3.05
CA ASN A 95 8.01 -10.73 2.17
C ASN A 95 9.24 -11.52 2.64
N LEU A 96 10.29 -10.84 3.10
CA LEU A 96 11.46 -11.51 3.66
C LEU A 96 11.12 -12.26 4.95
N SER A 97 10.25 -11.72 5.80
CA SER A 97 9.79 -12.41 7.01
C SER A 97 9.06 -13.72 6.66
N PHE A 98 8.11 -13.67 5.71
CA PHE A 98 7.42 -14.88 5.24
C PHE A 98 8.40 -15.89 4.63
N THR A 99 9.35 -15.43 3.82
CA THR A 99 10.36 -16.32 3.21
C THR A 99 11.29 -16.94 4.26
N ALA A 100 11.59 -16.22 5.34
CA ALA A 100 12.50 -16.71 6.39
C ALA A 100 11.84 -17.69 7.35
N PHE A 101 10.56 -17.50 7.67
CA PHE A 101 9.89 -18.23 8.75
C PHE A 101 8.81 -19.20 8.28
N MET A 102 8.33 -19.09 7.04
CA MET A 102 7.18 -19.84 6.54
C MET A 102 7.54 -20.68 5.31
N ASN A 103 7.03 -21.91 5.25
CA ASN A 103 7.16 -22.77 4.06
C ASN A 103 5.99 -22.59 3.07
N VAL A 104 5.33 -21.44 3.09
CA VAL A 104 4.12 -21.19 2.28
C VAL A 104 4.42 -20.66 0.88
N ILE A 105 5.60 -20.06 0.67
CA ILE A 105 6.02 -19.52 -0.61
C ILE A 105 6.72 -20.63 -1.40
N THR A 106 6.20 -20.99 -2.58
CA THR A 106 6.76 -22.09 -3.40
C THR A 106 7.85 -21.63 -4.36
N SER A 107 7.95 -20.32 -4.62
CA SER A 107 8.93 -19.72 -5.53
C SER A 107 9.36 -18.34 -5.06
N ILE A 108 10.65 -18.03 -5.16
CA ILE A 108 11.20 -16.69 -4.85
C ILE A 108 10.65 -15.60 -5.77
N SER A 109 10.05 -15.96 -6.90
CA SER A 109 9.43 -14.99 -7.81
C SER A 109 8.22 -14.29 -7.19
N ALA A 110 7.45 -14.98 -6.33
CA ALA A 110 6.27 -14.42 -5.65
C ALA A 110 6.60 -13.17 -4.82
N PRO A 111 7.54 -13.24 -3.84
CA PRO A 111 7.87 -12.08 -3.04
C PRO A 111 8.51 -10.94 -3.84
N ILE A 112 9.24 -11.25 -4.91
CA ILE A 112 9.82 -10.20 -5.79
C ILE A 112 8.69 -9.43 -6.50
N VAL A 113 7.75 -10.14 -7.11
CA VAL A 113 6.62 -9.52 -7.82
C VAL A 113 5.74 -8.73 -6.85
N ASP A 114 5.47 -9.28 -5.66
CA ASP A 114 4.70 -8.60 -4.60
C ASP A 114 5.36 -7.28 -4.17
N VAL A 115 6.68 -7.29 -3.94
CA VAL A 115 7.41 -6.06 -3.58
C VAL A 115 7.27 -4.99 -4.65
N PHE A 116 7.39 -5.34 -5.94
CA PHE A 116 7.20 -4.37 -7.02
C PHE A 116 5.76 -3.88 -7.12
N ALA A 117 4.78 -4.77 -7.00
CA ALA A 117 3.36 -4.45 -7.03
C ALA A 117 2.98 -3.50 -5.88
N MET A 118 3.34 -3.86 -4.64
CA MET A 118 3.15 -3.01 -3.46
C MET A 118 3.84 -1.66 -3.61
N THR A 119 5.10 -1.64 -4.04
CA THR A 119 5.86 -0.38 -4.21
C THR A 119 5.19 0.53 -5.24
N PHE A 120 4.72 -0.03 -6.36
CA PHE A 120 3.98 0.72 -7.38
C PHE A 120 2.70 1.32 -6.80
N MET A 121 1.91 0.52 -6.06
CA MET A 121 0.69 1.00 -5.38
C MET A 121 0.99 2.13 -4.39
N GLY A 122 1.99 1.92 -3.53
CA GLY A 122 2.43 2.90 -2.54
C GLY A 122 2.89 4.20 -3.18
N THR A 123 3.61 4.10 -4.30
CA THR A 123 4.08 5.24 -5.08
C THR A 123 2.89 6.08 -5.56
N ILE A 124 1.91 5.47 -6.23
CA ILE A 124 0.72 6.19 -6.74
C ILE A 124 -0.13 6.78 -5.61
N ALA A 125 -0.39 6.01 -4.56
CA ALA A 125 -1.15 6.48 -3.39
C ALA A 125 -0.45 7.64 -2.69
N GLY A 126 0.87 7.56 -2.53
CA GLY A 126 1.70 8.65 -2.01
C GLY A 126 1.58 9.91 -2.87
N GLY A 127 1.58 9.79 -4.19
CA GLY A 127 1.35 10.91 -5.09
C GLY A 127 0.02 11.62 -4.84
N VAL A 128 -1.07 10.85 -4.73
CA VAL A 128 -2.41 11.40 -4.42
C VAL A 128 -2.41 12.11 -3.06
N ILE A 129 -1.81 11.49 -2.04
CA ILE A 129 -1.63 12.10 -0.71
C ILE A 129 -0.89 13.44 -0.83
N GLY A 130 0.20 13.50 -1.60
CA GLY A 130 0.98 14.72 -1.82
C GLY A 130 0.17 15.85 -2.48
N ILE A 131 -0.70 15.52 -3.44
CA ILE A 131 -1.63 16.50 -4.04
C ILE A 131 -2.59 17.05 -2.99
N VAL A 132 -3.24 16.18 -2.22
CA VAL A 132 -4.24 16.58 -1.21
C VAL A 132 -3.61 17.48 -0.15
N LEU A 133 -2.44 17.09 0.38
CA LEU A 133 -1.70 17.89 1.35
C LEU A 133 -1.30 19.26 0.79
N GLY A 134 -0.84 19.31 -0.46
CA GLY A 134 -0.50 20.56 -1.15
C GLY A 134 -1.69 21.51 -1.28
N LYS A 135 -2.82 21.00 -1.77
CA LYS A 135 -4.05 21.79 -1.95
C LYS A 135 -4.57 22.36 -0.63
N MET A 136 -4.61 21.56 0.43
CA MET A 136 -5.16 22.00 1.72
C MET A 136 -4.26 22.97 2.48
N ARG A 137 -2.95 23.02 2.18
CA ARG A 137 -2.08 24.08 2.71
C ARG A 137 -2.32 25.42 2.02
N GLY A 138 -2.60 25.41 0.73
CA GLY A 138 -2.90 26.63 -0.03
C GLY A 138 -4.23 27.28 0.34
N SER A 139 -5.19 26.54 0.90
CA SER A 139 -6.47 27.08 1.37
C SER A 139 -6.43 27.74 2.75
N GLU A 140 -5.27 27.74 3.42
CA GLU A 140 -5.07 28.37 4.74
C GLU A 140 -4.44 29.77 4.66
N SER A 141 -4.21 30.30 3.45
CA SER A 141 -3.74 31.68 3.18
C SER A 141 -4.88 32.59 2.74
#